data_AF-A0A847QDU0-F1
#
_entry.id   AF-A0A847QDU0-F1
#
_cell.length_a   1.000
_cell.length_b   1.000
_cell.length_c   1.000
_cell.angle_alpha   90.00
_cell.angle_beta   90.00
_cell.angle_gamma   90.00
#
_symmetry.space_group_name_H-M   'P 1'
#
loop_
_entity.id
_entity.type
_entity.pdbx_description
1 polymer ?
#
loop_
_entity_poly.entity_id
_entity_poly.type
_entity_poly.pdbx_seq_one_letter_code
_entity_poly.pdbx_strand_id
1 'polypeptide(L)' 'MPNADALKWQIEELREKLHQLVLDKQGNFIDEEVARMSAELDEIIVAYEKVKQTKR' A
#
# COMPACT_ATOMS: atom_id res chain seq x y z
N MET A 1 -7.55 17.03 -4.86
CA MET A 1 -8.06 15.66 -5.05
C MET A 1 -6.87 14.75 -5.28
N PRO A 2 -6.79 13.57 -4.65
CA PRO A 2 -5.69 12.65 -4.91
C PRO A 2 -5.70 12.26 -6.39
N ASN A 3 -4.54 12.38 -7.03
CA ASN A 3 -4.36 12.00 -8.43
C ASN A 3 -4.15 10.47 -8.50
N ALA A 4 -4.80 9.81 -9.47
CA ALA A 4 -4.65 8.37 -9.68
C ALA A 4 -3.17 7.98 -9.87
N ASP A 5 -2.38 8.79 -10.58
CA ASP A 5 -0.96 8.51 -10.80
C ASP A 5 -0.14 8.65 -9.52
N ALA A 6 -0.50 9.60 -8.64
CA ALA A 6 0.16 9.77 -7.35
C ALA A 6 -0.14 8.60 -6.42
N LEU A 7 -1.40 8.15 -6.37
CA LEU A 7 -1.79 6.97 -5.59
C LEU A 7 -1.13 5.70 -6.12
N LYS A 8 -1.04 5.54 -7.45
CA LYS A 8 -0.32 4.43 -8.06
C LYS A 8 1.16 4.40 -7.66
N TRP A 9 1.81 5.55 -7.67
CA TRP A 9 3.22 5.66 -7.25
C TRP A 9 3.39 5.30 -5.77
N GLN A 10 2.51 5.81 -4.91
CA GLN A 10 2.51 5.48 -3.47
C GLN A 10 2.28 3.99 -3.21
N ILE A 11 1.40 3.33 -3.98
CA ILE A 11 1.18 1.89 -3.91
C ILE A 11 2.47 1.13 -4.18
N GLU A 12 3.19 1.44 -5.27
CA GLU A 12 4.43 0.72 -5.59
C GLU A 12 5.53 0.99 -4.55
N GLU A 13 5.66 2.23 -4.08
CA GLU A 13 6.63 2.56 -3.02
C GLU A 13 6.35 1.78 -1.72
N LEU A 14 5.09 1.72 -1.28
CA LEU A 14 4.69 0.97 -0.08
C LEU A 14 4.81 -0.54 -0.29
N ARG A 15 4.55 -1.06 -1.50
CA ARG A 15 4.76 -2.48 -1.80
C ARG A 15 6.22 -2.89 -1.68
N GLU A 16 7.15 -2.08 -2.19
CA GLU A 16 8.59 -2.33 -2.05
C GLU A 16 9.02 -2.30 -0.58
N LYS A 17 8.58 -1.28 0.17
CA LYS A 17 8.88 -1.16 1.61
C LYS A 17 8.32 -2.33 2.41
N LEU A 18 7.06 -2.72 2.17
CA LEU A 18 6.43 -3.84 2.84
C LEU A 18 7.13 -5.17 2.51
N HIS A 19 7.54 -5.36 1.25
CA HIS A 19 8.28 -6.55 0.86
C HIS A 19 9.61 -6.65 1.61
N GLN A 20 10.38 -5.56 1.65
CA GLN A 20 11.64 -5.53 2.39
C GLN A 20 11.42 -5.77 3.89
N LEU A 21 10.39 -5.14 4.47
CA LEU A 21 10.04 -5.33 5.87
C LEU A 21 9.70 -6.80 6.18
N VAL A 22 8.93 -7.47 5.31
CA VAL A 22 8.64 -8.89 5.47
C VAL A 22 9.91 -9.74 5.42
N LEU A 23 10.85 -9.43 4.54
CA LEU A 23 12.15 -10.12 4.49
C LEU A 23 12.95 -9.90 5.77
N ASP A 24 13.03 -8.66 6.25
CA ASP A 24 13.76 -8.28 7.47
C ASP A 24 13.15 -8.93 8.72
N LYS A 25 11.83 -9.07 8.75
CA LYS A 25 11.07 -9.74 9.82
C LYS A 25 10.99 -11.26 9.61
N GLN A 26 11.74 -11.82 8.66
CA GLN A 26 11.81 -13.27 8.37
C GLN A 26 10.44 -13.92 8.09
N GLY A 27 9.56 -13.19 7.41
CA GLY A 27 8.20 -13.67 7.12
C GLY A 27 7.23 -13.57 8.30
N ASN A 28 7.56 -12.81 9.35
CA ASN A 28 6.64 -12.58 10.47
C ASN A 28 5.52 -11.60 10.09
N PHE A 29 4.47 -12.11 9.45
CA PHE A 29 3.32 -11.33 9.00
C PHE A 29 2.43 -10.78 10.13
N ILE A 30 2.59 -11.29 11.36
CA ILE A 30 1.86 -10.80 12.53
C ILE A 30 2.66 -9.74 13.30
N ASP A 31 3.86 -9.39 12.82
CA ASP A 31 4.60 -8.24 13.34
C ASP A 31 3.74 -6.97 13.18
N GLU A 32 3.64 -6.18 14.25
CA GLU A 32 2.78 -5.00 14.30
C GLU A 32 3.12 -4.00 13.18
N GLU A 33 4.40 -3.90 12.82
CA GLU A 33 4.86 -3.00 11.76
C GLU A 33 4.43 -3.49 10.38
N VAL A 34 4.53 -4.81 10.15
CA VAL A 34 4.07 -5.46 8.90
C VAL A 34 2.55 -5.32 8.77
N ALA A 35 1.81 -5.57 9.85
CA ALA A 35 0.35 -5.45 9.87
C ALA A 35 -0.10 -4.00 9.60
N ARG A 36 0.54 -3.02 10.25
CA ARG A 36 0.24 -1.59 10.04
C ARG A 36 0.52 -1.15 8.61
N MET A 37 1.68 -1.51 8.07
CA MET A 37 2.07 -1.12 6.71
C MET A 37 1.22 -1.83 5.64
N SER A 38 0.77 -3.07 5.91
CA SER A 38 -0.22 -3.75 5.07
C SER A 38 -1.57 -3.03 5.07
N ALA A 39 -2.04 -2.58 6.24
CA ALA A 39 -3.30 -1.84 6.33
C ALA A 39 -3.23 -0.50 5.59
N GLU A 40 -2.10 0.22 5.71
CA GLU A 40 -1.86 1.47 4.98
C GLU A 40 -1.87 1.24 3.46
N LEU A 41 -1.25 0.17 2.99
CA LEU A 41 -1.26 -0.20 1.57
C LEU A 41 -2.69 -0.46 1.06
N ASP A 42 -3.51 -1.19 1.82
CA ASP A 42 -4.90 -1.47 1.47
C ASP A 42 -5.74 -0.19 1.38
N GLU A 43 -5.55 0.76 2.29
CA GLU A 43 -6.26 2.05 2.27
C GLU A 43 -5.95 2.85 0.99
N ILE A 44 -4.68 2.87 0.55
CA ILE A 44 -4.25 3.57 -0.66
C ILE A 44 -4.76 2.86 -1.91
N ILE A 45 -4.79 1.53 -1.94
CA ILE A 45 -5.39 0.76 -3.03
C ILE A 45 -6.87 1.10 -3.17
N VAL A 46 -7.62 1.10 -2.08
CA VAL A 46 -9.04 1.47 -2.07
C VAL A 46 -9.23 2.91 -2.56
N ALA A 47 -8.37 3.84 -2.13
CA ALA A 47 -8.42 5.23 -2.61
C ALA A 47 -8.15 5.32 -4.12
N TYR A 48 -7.18 4.57 -4.64
CA TYR A 48 -6.85 4.53 -6.07
C TYR A 48 -8.02 3.99 -6.90
N GLU A 49 -8.63 2.90 -6.45
CA GLU A 49 -9.79 2.30 -7.11
C GLU A 49 -10.97 3.28 -7.15
N LYS A 50 -11.26 3.98 -6.05
CA LYS A 50 -12.31 5.01 -6.00
C LYS A 50 -12.05 6.12 -7.02
N VAL A 51 -10.83 6.67 -7.06
CA VAL A 51 -10.48 7.72 -8.04
C VAL A 51 -10.58 7.22 -9.48
N LYS A 52 -10.18 5.97 -9.75
CA LYS A 52 -10.29 5.35 -11.07
C LYS A 52 -11.75 5.13 -11.49
N GLN A 53 -12.63 4.75 -10.56
CA GLN A 53 -14.05 4.57 -10.83
C GLN A 53 -14.79 5.88 -11.07
N THR A 54 -14.41 6.98 -10.40
CA THR A 54 -15.01 8.31 -10.62
C THR A 54 -14.66 8.92 -11.98
N LYS A 55 -13.58 8.46 -12.63
CA LYS A 55 -13.17 8.92 -13.97
C LYS A 55 -13.75 8.09 -15.12
N ARG A 56 -14.61 7.11 -14.83
CA ARG A 56 -15.15 6.15 -15.81
C ARG A 56 -16.50 6.56 -16.36
#